data_AF-A0A7S1XZG5-F1
#
_entry.id   AF-A0A7S1XZG5-F1
#
_cell.length_a   1.000
_cell.length_b   1.000
_cell.length_c   1.000
_cell.angle_alpha   90.00
_cell.angle_beta   90.00
_cell.angle_gamma   90.00
#
_symmetry.space_group_name_H-M   'P 1'
#
loop_
_entity.id
_entity.type
_entity.pdbx_description
1 polymer ?
#
loop_
_entity_poly.entity_id
_entity_poly.type
_entity_poly.pdbx_seq_one_letter_code
_entity_poly.pdbx_strand_id
1 'polypeptide(L)'
;ASEADRNPDPNPNSTVEFVLPATDVAQLGSDTPDELAVQEQAILASIQDLQRQLLEVRTAEEGDEDDAEADDLGPDINRVLVVANRLPLTMIRGDDGEVTFRMSSGGLVTALQGTKLEMEFVWIGWLGAEVPEEEQPALTARLWEEHRCVPVYITEELAAKFYNGFSNDVLWPLFHYVPLPMYKGSGEKKFDMSLWHAYKTANDLFAQVVMDIYESDDYIWVHDYHLMQLPRELRSRRE
;
A
#
# COMPACT_ATOMS: atom_id res chain seq x y z
N ALA A 1 -39.92 40.56 34.96
CA ALA A 1 -38.66 39.87 34.62
C ALA A 1 -39.01 38.41 34.41
N SER A 2 -38.80 37.92 33.19
CA SER A 2 -39.28 36.66 32.64
C SER A 2 -38.51 35.44 33.14
N GLU A 3 -39.18 34.28 33.07
CA GLU A 3 -38.62 32.93 33.16
C GLU A 3 -37.51 32.68 32.13
N ALA A 4 -36.52 31.86 32.51
CA ALA A 4 -35.71 31.04 31.62
C ALA A 4 -35.07 29.90 32.42
N ASP A 5 -35.84 28.82 32.50
CA ASP A 5 -35.46 27.42 32.32
C ASP A 5 -33.97 27.14 31.99
N ARG A 6 -33.30 26.33 32.82
CA ARG A 6 -32.03 25.65 32.49
C ARG A 6 -32.05 24.22 33.03
N ASN A 7 -32.32 23.34 32.05
CA ASN A 7 -32.12 21.90 31.88
C ASN A 7 -31.11 21.18 32.83
N PRO A 8 -31.39 19.93 33.26
CA PRO A 8 -30.50 19.13 34.09
C PRO A 8 -29.43 18.36 33.29
N ASP A 9 -28.31 18.06 33.95
CA ASP A 9 -27.19 17.26 33.43
C ASP A 9 -27.62 15.90 32.83
N PRO A 10 -27.00 15.44 31.73
CA PRO A 10 -27.29 14.15 31.16
C PRO A 10 -26.69 13.01 32.01
N ASN A 11 -27.56 12.06 32.33
CA ASN A 11 -27.30 10.83 33.09
C ASN A 11 -26.28 9.94 32.34
N PRO A 12 -25.16 9.49 32.98
CA PRO A 12 -24.08 8.76 32.31
C PRO A 12 -24.39 7.28 32.01
N ASN A 13 -25.66 6.87 31.99
CA ASN A 13 -26.07 5.46 31.88
C ASN A 13 -27.08 5.15 30.76
N SER A 14 -27.18 5.99 29.71
CA SER A 14 -27.97 5.64 28.53
C SER A 14 -27.19 4.69 27.62
N THR A 15 -27.34 3.39 27.85
CA THR A 15 -26.98 2.37 26.85
C THR A 15 -27.91 2.53 25.65
N VAL A 16 -27.36 2.93 24.50
CA VAL A 16 -28.07 2.89 23.23
C VAL A 16 -28.13 1.42 22.80
N GLU A 17 -29.27 0.77 23.03
CA GLU A 17 -29.54 -0.54 22.43
C GLU A 17 -29.77 -0.36 20.92
N PHE A 18 -28.77 -0.74 20.13
CA PHE A 18 -28.94 -0.94 18.69
C PHE A 18 -29.73 -2.24 18.48
N VAL A 19 -31.02 -2.11 18.19
CA VAL A 19 -31.83 -3.22 17.67
C VAL A 19 -31.43 -3.44 16.22
N LEU A 20 -30.59 -4.45 15.98
CA LEU A 20 -30.36 -4.95 14.62
C LEU A 20 -31.68 -5.58 14.11
N PRO A 21 -32.09 -5.29 12.86
CA PRO A 21 -33.24 -5.98 12.28
C PRO A 21 -32.92 -7.48 12.25
N ALA A 22 -33.83 -8.30 12.79
CA ALA A 22 -33.72 -9.74 12.73
C ALA A 22 -33.73 -10.18 11.26
N THR A 23 -32.56 -10.48 10.71
CA THR A 23 -32.46 -11.19 9.43
C THR A 23 -32.96 -12.61 9.69
N ASP A 24 -34.05 -12.97 9.02
CA ASP A 24 -34.69 -14.27 9.14
C ASP A 24 -33.73 -15.35 8.63
N VAL A 25 -33.02 -16.03 9.55
CA VAL A 25 -32.00 -17.07 9.25
C VAL A 25 -32.65 -18.40 8.82
N ALA A 26 -33.79 -18.34 8.13
CA ALA A 26 -34.62 -19.50 7.80
C ALA A 26 -34.63 -19.87 6.30
N GLN A 27 -33.82 -19.22 5.46
CA GLN A 27 -33.65 -19.59 4.05
C GLN A 27 -32.18 -19.61 3.64
N LEU A 28 -31.42 -20.58 4.15
CA LEU A 28 -30.18 -20.99 3.49
C LEU A 28 -30.51 -22.20 2.61
N GLY A 29 -30.92 -21.89 1.38
CA GLY A 29 -30.92 -22.85 0.28
C GLY A 29 -29.49 -23.28 -0.04
N SER A 30 -29.35 -24.44 -0.65
CA SER A 30 -28.06 -24.98 -1.11
C SER A 30 -27.55 -24.19 -2.32
N ASP A 31 -26.93 -23.05 -2.08
CA ASP A 31 -26.34 -22.22 -3.14
C ASP A 31 -25.07 -22.90 -3.67
N THR A 32 -24.93 -22.90 -5.00
CA THR A 32 -23.76 -23.48 -5.66
C THR A 32 -22.52 -22.59 -5.44
N PRO A 33 -21.28 -23.13 -5.52
CA PRO A 33 -20.07 -22.35 -5.30
C PRO A 33 -19.95 -21.09 -6.18
N ASP A 34 -20.51 -21.12 -7.38
CA ASP A 34 -20.51 -19.97 -8.30
C ASP A 34 -21.53 -18.90 -7.88
N GLU A 35 -22.68 -19.29 -7.34
CA GLU A 35 -23.70 -18.35 -6.82
C GLU A 35 -23.20 -17.64 -5.55
N LEU A 36 -22.51 -18.38 -4.67
CA LEU A 36 -21.85 -17.81 -3.50
C LEU A 36 -20.76 -16.80 -3.88
N ALA A 37 -19.95 -17.09 -4.91
CA ALA A 37 -18.92 -16.17 -5.37
C ALA A 37 -19.50 -14.86 -5.95
N VAL A 38 -20.61 -14.94 -6.69
CA VAL A 38 -21.32 -13.77 -7.22
C VAL A 38 -21.95 -12.97 -6.08
N GLN A 39 -22.51 -13.64 -5.09
CA GLN A 39 -23.12 -13.00 -3.92
C GLN A 39 -22.08 -12.32 -3.02
N GLU A 40 -20.90 -12.95 -2.84
CA GLU A 40 -19.75 -12.35 -2.16
C GLU A 40 -19.27 -11.08 -2.88
N GLN A 41 -19.18 -11.10 -4.21
CA GLN A 41 -18.82 -9.91 -5.00
C GLN A 41 -19.86 -8.80 -4.86
N ALA A 42 -21.15 -9.11 -4.84
CA ALA A 42 -22.21 -8.13 -4.64
C ALA A 42 -22.19 -7.50 -3.23
N ILE A 43 -21.89 -8.30 -2.21
CA ILE A 43 -21.70 -7.82 -0.83
C ILE A 43 -20.48 -6.90 -0.75
N LEU A 44 -19.36 -7.27 -1.37
CA LEU A 44 -18.14 -6.45 -1.39
C LEU A 44 -18.37 -5.10 -2.09
N ALA A 45 -19.08 -5.09 -3.23
CA ALA A 45 -19.44 -3.86 -3.92
C ALA A 45 -20.35 -2.96 -3.06
N SER A 46 -21.32 -3.55 -2.35
CA SER A 46 -22.21 -2.80 -1.43
C SER A 46 -21.45 -2.22 -0.24
N ILE A 47 -20.48 -2.94 0.31
CA ILE A 47 -19.61 -2.45 1.38
C ILE A 47 -18.76 -1.27 0.89
N GLN A 48 -18.23 -1.34 -0.33
CA GLN A 48 -17.45 -0.26 -0.93
C GLN A 48 -18.28 1.00 -1.16
N ASP A 49 -19.52 0.85 -1.64
CA ASP A 49 -20.45 1.99 -1.82
C ASP A 49 -20.84 2.62 -0.48
N LEU A 50 -21.10 1.82 0.55
CA LEU A 50 -21.37 2.32 1.91
C LEU A 50 -20.16 3.06 2.48
N GLN A 51 -18.95 2.55 2.28
CA GLN A 51 -17.73 3.23 2.71
C GLN A 51 -17.53 4.58 2.01
N ARG A 52 -17.85 4.66 0.71
CA ARG A 52 -17.83 5.92 -0.04
C ARG A 52 -18.83 6.93 0.51
N GLN A 53 -20.08 6.52 0.75
CA GLN A 53 -21.11 7.40 1.30
C GLN A 53 -20.75 7.90 2.70
N LEU A 54 -20.16 7.05 3.53
CA LEU A 54 -19.73 7.42 4.88
C LEU A 54 -18.56 8.41 4.85
N LEU A 55 -17.70 8.34 3.83
CA LEU A 55 -16.62 9.31 3.61
C LEU A 55 -17.20 10.68 3.20
N GLU A 56 -18.16 10.70 2.28
CA GLU A 56 -18.84 11.93 1.82
C GLU A 56 -19.56 12.66 2.98
N VAL A 57 -20.18 11.91 3.91
CA VAL A 57 -20.82 12.48 5.11
C VAL A 57 -19.78 13.07 6.08
N ARG A 58 -18.66 12.38 6.32
CA ARG A 58 -17.61 12.89 7.23
C ARG A 58 -16.94 14.16 6.71
N THR A 59 -16.70 14.24 5.40
CA THR A 59 -16.18 15.46 4.76
C THR A 59 -17.17 16.62 4.81
N ALA A 60 -18.47 16.34 4.88
CA ALA A 60 -19.50 17.38 5.02
C ALA A 60 -19.67 17.86 6.47
N GLU A 61 -19.30 17.04 7.46
CA GLU A 61 -19.35 17.38 8.89
C GLU A 61 -18.09 18.14 9.38
N GLU A 62 -16.95 17.98 8.72
CA GLU A 62 -15.68 18.67 9.06
C GLU A 62 -15.57 20.11 8.46
N GLY A 63 -16.60 20.60 7.76
CA GLY A 63 -16.54 21.84 6.97
C GLY A 63 -16.92 23.15 7.66
N ASP A 64 -17.22 23.19 8.98
CA ASP A 64 -17.80 24.39 9.62
C ASP A 64 -17.10 24.88 10.91
N GLU A 65 -16.00 24.29 11.36
CA GLU A 65 -15.27 24.76 12.56
C GLU A 65 -13.75 24.69 12.37
N ASP A 66 -13.14 25.72 11.74
CA ASP A 66 -11.76 26.19 12.06
C ASP A 66 -11.35 27.39 11.17
N ASP A 67 -11.96 28.56 11.42
CA ASP A 67 -11.45 29.87 10.96
C ASP A 67 -10.54 30.48 12.06
N ALA A 68 -9.29 30.01 12.18
CA ALA A 68 -8.23 30.76 12.88
C ALA A 68 -6.82 30.26 12.51
N GLU A 69 -6.08 31.11 11.79
CA GLU A 69 -4.64 31.01 11.48
C GLU A 69 -4.19 29.83 10.60
N ALA A 70 -4.74 29.74 9.39
CA ALA A 70 -4.04 29.11 8.28
C ALA A 70 -2.94 30.07 7.79
N ASP A 71 -1.70 29.78 8.18
CA ASP A 71 -0.52 30.29 7.48
C ASP A 71 -0.66 29.94 5.98
N ASP A 72 -0.28 30.89 5.13
CA ASP A 72 -0.35 30.91 3.67
C ASP A 72 0.36 29.71 3.00
N LEU A 73 -0.26 28.53 3.09
CA LEU A 73 0.03 27.38 2.23
C LEU A 73 -1.04 27.39 1.14
N GLY A 74 -0.69 27.93 -0.02
CA GLY A 74 -1.48 27.80 -1.23
C GLY A 74 -1.77 26.32 -1.56
N PRO A 75 -2.61 26.04 -2.57
CA PRO A 75 -2.95 24.67 -2.97
C PRO A 75 -1.80 24.06 -3.78
N ASP A 76 -0.62 23.95 -3.18
CA ASP A 76 0.47 23.14 -3.72
C ASP A 76 0.16 21.69 -3.35
N ILE A 77 -0.53 21.00 -4.26
CA ILE A 77 -0.78 19.56 -4.16
C ILE A 77 0.60 18.88 -4.22
N ASN A 78 1.16 18.60 -3.06
CA ASN A 78 2.47 17.97 -2.97
C ASN A 78 2.41 16.55 -3.53
N ARG A 79 3.31 16.24 -4.46
CA ARG A 79 3.44 14.91 -5.05
C ARG A 79 4.10 13.96 -4.06
N VAL A 80 3.53 12.77 -3.90
CA VAL A 80 4.02 11.74 -2.99
C VAL A 80 4.54 10.55 -3.78
N LEU A 81 5.84 10.28 -3.67
CA LEU A 81 6.51 9.10 -4.21
C LEU A 81 6.36 7.94 -3.22
N VAL A 82 5.43 7.05 -3.48
CA VAL A 82 5.20 5.83 -2.70
C VAL A 82 6.17 4.76 -3.17
N VAL A 83 7.11 4.36 -2.31
CA VAL A 83 8.13 3.36 -2.63
C VAL A 83 7.85 2.09 -1.84
N ALA A 84 7.50 1.02 -2.55
CA ALA A 84 7.20 -0.28 -1.94
C ALA A 84 7.91 -1.40 -2.70
N ASN A 85 8.06 -2.56 -2.05
CA ASN A 85 8.75 -3.70 -2.66
C ASN A 85 8.17 -4.10 -4.03
N ARG A 86 6.85 -4.02 -4.21
CA ARG A 86 6.17 -4.37 -5.47
C ARG A 86 5.31 -3.23 -5.97
N LEU A 87 5.15 -3.16 -7.29
CA LEU A 87 4.12 -2.35 -7.93
C LEU A 87 2.72 -2.87 -7.57
N PRO A 88 1.68 -2.02 -7.63
CA PRO A 88 0.29 -2.42 -7.40
C PRO A 88 -0.30 -3.13 -8.63
N LEU A 89 0.55 -3.71 -9.48
CA LEU A 89 0.21 -4.25 -10.80
C LEU A 89 0.82 -5.64 -10.93
N THR A 90 0.07 -6.55 -11.55
CA THR A 90 0.57 -7.82 -12.04
C THR A 90 0.70 -7.74 -13.55
N MET A 91 1.90 -8.01 -14.06
CA MET A 91 2.15 -8.12 -15.49
C MET A 91 1.67 -9.50 -16.00
N ILE A 92 0.84 -9.50 -17.03
CA ILE A 92 0.31 -10.70 -17.68
C ILE A 92 0.80 -10.67 -19.14
N ARG A 93 1.53 -11.71 -19.53
CA ARG A 93 1.95 -11.92 -20.93
C ARG A 93 0.96 -12.87 -21.59
N GLY A 94 0.29 -12.39 -22.64
CA GLY A 94 -0.62 -13.17 -23.48
C GLY A 94 0.14 -14.12 -24.42
N ASP A 95 -0.57 -15.10 -24.98
CA ASP A 95 -0.01 -16.09 -25.91
C ASP A 95 0.44 -15.47 -27.25
N ASP A 96 -0.08 -14.28 -27.58
CA ASP A 96 0.28 -13.45 -28.72
C ASP A 96 1.50 -12.54 -28.46
N GLY A 97 2.04 -12.57 -27.24
CA GLY A 97 3.13 -11.70 -26.80
C GLY A 97 2.67 -10.34 -26.29
N GLU A 98 1.35 -10.08 -26.20
CA GLU A 98 0.84 -8.83 -25.66
C GLU A 98 1.04 -8.76 -24.13
N VAL A 99 1.57 -7.64 -23.65
CA VAL A 99 1.76 -7.39 -22.21
C VAL A 99 0.62 -6.50 -21.71
N THR A 100 -0.18 -7.05 -20.79
CA THR A 100 -1.27 -6.36 -20.11
C THR A 100 -0.98 -6.25 -18.61
N PHE A 101 -1.54 -5.22 -17.95
CA PHE A 101 -1.43 -5.04 -16.51
C PHE A 101 -2.77 -5.18 -15.83
N ARG A 102 -2.78 -5.84 -14.68
CA ARG A 102 -3.95 -5.94 -13.81
C ARG A 102 -3.62 -5.40 -12.44
N MET A 103 -4.48 -4.51 -11.92
CA MET A 103 -4.38 -4.02 -10.55
C MET A 103 -4.41 -5.19 -9.57
N SER A 104 -3.47 -5.18 -8.64
CA SER A 104 -3.35 -6.19 -7.60
C SER A 104 -4.15 -5.80 -6.36
N SER A 105 -4.91 -6.74 -5.81
CA SER A 105 -5.71 -6.57 -4.58
C SER A 105 -4.86 -6.77 -3.32
N GLY A 106 -3.76 -6.02 -3.20
CA GLY A 106 -2.85 -6.08 -2.05
C GLY A 106 -3.25 -5.13 -0.92
N GLY A 107 -2.96 -5.49 0.33
CA GLY A 107 -3.34 -4.69 1.51
C GLY A 107 -2.84 -3.23 1.48
N LEU A 108 -1.62 -2.99 0.98
CA LEU A 108 -1.09 -1.65 0.81
C LEU A 108 -1.84 -0.86 -0.28
N VAL A 109 -2.21 -1.53 -1.38
CA VAL A 109 -2.96 -0.91 -2.48
C VAL A 109 -4.34 -0.47 -2.00
N THR A 110 -5.04 -1.35 -1.27
CA THR A 110 -6.34 -1.05 -0.68
C THR A 110 -6.26 0.06 0.36
N ALA A 111 -5.24 0.05 1.22
CA ALA A 111 -5.04 1.12 2.20
C ALA A 111 -4.82 2.50 1.55
N LEU A 112 -4.03 2.55 0.47
CA LEU A 112 -3.72 3.80 -0.24
C LEU A 112 -4.81 4.24 -1.22
N GLN A 113 -5.77 3.39 -1.57
CA GLN A 113 -6.95 3.81 -2.35
C GLN A 113 -7.80 4.83 -1.58
N GLY A 114 -7.87 4.73 -0.25
CA GLY A 114 -8.60 5.68 0.58
C GLY A 114 -7.96 7.06 0.71
N THR A 115 -6.65 7.17 0.46
CA THR A 115 -5.88 8.43 0.60
C THR A 115 -5.73 9.20 -0.71
N LYS A 116 -6.17 8.64 -1.85
CA LYS A 116 -5.96 9.19 -3.20
C LYS A 116 -6.79 10.43 -3.54
N LEU A 117 -7.69 10.88 -2.66
CA LEU A 117 -8.64 11.94 -3.01
C LEU A 117 -8.01 13.34 -3.04
N GLU A 118 -6.84 13.54 -2.43
CA GLU A 118 -6.25 14.89 -2.24
C GLU A 118 -4.76 15.02 -2.62
N MET A 119 -4.08 13.94 -3.02
CA MET A 119 -2.64 13.93 -3.32
C MET A 119 -2.32 13.22 -4.64
N GLU A 120 -1.33 13.74 -5.39
CA GLU A 120 -0.79 13.05 -6.56
C GLU A 120 0.21 11.97 -6.11
N PHE A 121 -0.13 10.71 -6.35
CA PHE A 121 0.71 9.57 -6.01
C PHE A 121 1.43 9.00 -7.23
N VAL A 122 2.76 8.87 -7.11
CA VAL A 122 3.59 8.08 -8.02
C VAL A 122 4.08 6.86 -7.27
N TRP A 123 3.87 5.67 -7.85
CA TRP A 123 4.26 4.41 -7.21
C TRP A 123 5.55 3.87 -7.80
N ILE A 124 6.52 3.52 -6.95
CA ILE A 124 7.81 2.97 -7.34
C ILE A 124 7.94 1.57 -6.74
N GLY A 125 8.28 0.57 -7.56
CA GLY A 125 8.31 -0.82 -7.12
C GLY A 125 8.79 -1.81 -8.15
N TRP A 126 9.08 -3.04 -7.72
CA TRP A 126 9.43 -4.15 -8.61
C TRP A 126 8.19 -4.78 -9.25
N LEU A 127 8.30 -5.16 -10.53
CA LEU A 127 7.22 -5.80 -11.32
C LEU A 127 6.95 -7.26 -10.93
N GLY A 128 7.80 -7.87 -10.11
CA GLY A 128 7.67 -9.29 -9.75
C GLY A 128 8.28 -10.25 -10.77
N ALA A 129 8.86 -9.74 -11.87
CA ALA A 129 9.51 -10.54 -12.91
C ALA A 129 10.73 -9.82 -13.48
N GLU A 130 11.65 -10.58 -14.06
CA GLU A 130 12.77 -10.04 -14.83
C GLU A 130 12.29 -9.62 -16.22
N VAL A 131 12.73 -8.44 -16.66
CA VAL A 131 12.36 -7.84 -17.95
C VAL A 131 13.65 -7.59 -18.74
N PRO A 132 13.73 -8.07 -20.01
CA PRO A 132 14.88 -7.82 -20.87
C PRO A 132 15.14 -6.32 -21.03
N GLU A 133 16.41 -5.90 -20.99
CA GLU A 133 16.81 -4.48 -21.06
C GLU A 133 16.24 -3.76 -22.29
N GLU A 134 16.08 -4.46 -23.41
CA GLU A 134 15.52 -3.93 -24.66
C GLU A 134 14.03 -3.52 -24.52
N GLU A 135 13.27 -4.20 -23.65
CA GLU A 135 11.85 -3.94 -23.40
C GLU A 135 11.63 -2.85 -22.33
N GLN A 136 12.62 -2.60 -21.47
CA GLN A 136 12.48 -1.75 -20.29
C GLN A 136 12.06 -0.30 -20.61
N PRO A 137 12.63 0.41 -21.61
CA PRO A 137 12.25 1.80 -21.87
C PRO A 137 10.78 1.94 -22.29
N ALA A 138 10.31 1.07 -23.18
CA ALA A 138 8.93 1.08 -23.66
C ALA A 138 7.95 0.73 -22.52
N LEU A 139 8.33 -0.25 -21.69
CA LEU A 139 7.53 -0.68 -20.54
C LEU A 139 7.41 0.41 -19.47
N THR A 140 8.52 1.08 -19.14
CA THR A 140 8.54 2.19 -18.18
C THR A 140 7.65 3.34 -18.64
N ALA A 141 7.72 3.72 -19.92
CA ALA A 141 6.87 4.78 -20.47
C ALA A 141 5.37 4.44 -20.35
N ARG A 142 4.99 3.20 -20.70
CA ARG A 142 3.60 2.74 -20.56
C ARG A 142 3.11 2.74 -19.11
N LEU A 143 3.91 2.22 -18.18
CA LEU A 143 3.54 2.19 -16.76
C LEU A 143 3.39 3.60 -16.15
N TRP A 144 4.21 4.54 -16.62
CA TRP A 144 4.11 5.94 -16.23
C TRP A 144 2.80 6.57 -16.73
N GLU A 145 2.51 6.43 -18.02
CA GLU A 145 1.33 7.03 -18.66
C GLU A 145 0.01 6.40 -18.19
N GLU A 146 -0.05 5.07 -18.11
CA GLU A 146 -1.29 4.33 -17.83
C GLU A 146 -1.59 4.24 -16.32
N HIS A 147 -0.56 4.22 -15.47
CA HIS A 147 -0.70 3.86 -14.06
C HIS A 147 0.04 4.73 -13.05
N ARG A 148 0.79 5.76 -13.49
CA ARG A 148 1.68 6.56 -12.63
C ARG A 148 2.61 5.68 -11.79
N CYS A 149 3.10 4.60 -12.42
CA CYS A 149 4.01 3.64 -11.81
C CYS A 149 5.39 3.72 -12.47
N VAL A 150 6.44 3.61 -11.68
CA VAL A 150 7.83 3.53 -12.14
C VAL A 150 8.43 2.20 -11.69
N PRO A 151 8.76 1.29 -12.63
CA PRO A 151 9.30 -0.01 -12.29
C PRO A 151 10.76 0.08 -11.84
N VAL A 152 11.11 -0.71 -10.83
CA VAL A 152 12.50 -1.04 -10.49
C VAL A 152 12.80 -2.41 -11.07
N TYR A 153 13.72 -2.46 -12.04
CA TYR A 153 14.12 -3.69 -12.69
C TYR A 153 15.14 -4.43 -11.83
N ILE A 154 14.80 -5.66 -11.45
CA ILE A 154 15.61 -6.51 -10.58
C ILE A 154 15.68 -7.88 -11.26
N THR A 155 16.90 -8.41 -11.40
CA THR A 155 17.13 -9.75 -11.97
C THR A 155 16.57 -10.84 -11.05
N GLU A 156 16.24 -12.00 -11.61
CA GLU A 156 15.72 -13.12 -10.83
C GLU A 156 16.71 -13.56 -9.74
N GLU A 157 18.01 -13.57 -10.05
CA GLU A 157 19.05 -13.91 -9.09
C GLU A 157 19.10 -12.92 -7.92
N LEU A 158 19.03 -11.62 -8.21
CA LEU A 158 19.05 -10.59 -7.18
C LEU A 158 17.78 -10.66 -6.34
N ALA A 159 16.61 -10.81 -6.98
CA ALA A 159 15.32 -10.95 -6.31
C ALA A 159 15.29 -12.16 -5.38
N ALA A 160 15.83 -13.32 -5.81
CA ALA A 160 15.89 -14.51 -4.97
C ALA A 160 16.70 -14.27 -3.68
N LYS A 161 17.84 -13.57 -3.75
CA LYS A 161 18.67 -13.29 -2.58
C LYS A 161 18.10 -12.16 -1.71
N PHE A 162 17.61 -11.08 -2.33
CA PHE A 162 17.07 -9.91 -1.65
C PHE A 162 15.70 -10.19 -1.00
N TYR A 163 14.74 -10.69 -1.77
CA TYR A 163 13.36 -10.83 -1.34
C TYR A 163 13.18 -12.09 -0.51
N ASN A 164 13.53 -13.26 -1.06
CA ASN A 164 13.39 -14.52 -0.32
C ASN A 164 14.49 -14.64 0.75
N GLY A 165 15.75 -14.54 0.35
CA GLY A 165 16.88 -14.84 1.22
C GLY A 165 17.11 -13.86 2.38
N PHE A 166 17.01 -12.55 2.16
CA PHE A 166 17.21 -11.58 3.25
C PHE A 166 15.89 -11.10 3.85
N SER A 167 14.98 -10.60 3.02
CA SER A 167 13.75 -9.99 3.54
C SER A 167 12.86 -11.04 4.23
N ASN A 168 12.60 -12.18 3.58
CA ASN A 168 11.67 -13.19 4.11
C ASN A 168 12.33 -14.25 5.02
N ASP A 169 13.60 -14.60 4.80
CA ASP A 169 14.28 -15.61 5.62
C ASP A 169 15.08 -15.02 6.80
N VAL A 170 15.31 -13.69 6.82
CA VAL A 170 16.07 -13.01 7.90
C VAL A 170 15.23 -11.94 8.60
N LEU A 171 14.74 -10.92 7.89
CA LEU A 171 14.03 -9.82 8.53
C LEU A 171 12.65 -10.24 9.04
N TRP A 172 11.87 -10.93 8.22
CA TRP A 172 10.52 -11.36 8.60
C TRP A 172 10.53 -12.24 9.86
N PRO A 173 11.34 -13.32 9.99
CA PRO A 173 11.33 -14.12 11.20
C PRO A 173 11.80 -13.32 12.41
N LEU A 174 12.80 -12.44 12.24
CA LEU A 174 13.32 -11.60 13.31
C LEU A 174 12.25 -10.64 13.85
N PHE A 175 11.47 -10.00 12.96
CA PHE A 175 10.40 -9.08 13.36
C PHE A 175 9.19 -9.79 13.95
N HIS A 176 9.03 -11.09 13.68
CA HIS A 176 7.91 -11.90 14.18
C HIS A 176 8.30 -12.85 15.32
N TYR A 177 9.47 -12.65 15.94
CA TYR A 177 9.98 -13.49 17.04
C TYR A 177 10.08 -14.99 16.68
N VAL A 178 10.22 -15.30 15.39
CA VAL A 178 10.41 -16.65 14.90
C VAL A 178 11.92 -16.96 14.89
N PRO A 179 12.37 -18.07 15.51
CA PRO A 179 13.78 -18.43 15.49
C PRO A 179 14.31 -18.59 14.07
N LEU A 180 15.42 -17.91 13.78
CA LEU A 180 16.02 -17.91 12.46
C LEU A 180 16.46 -19.32 12.04
N PRO A 181 16.38 -19.66 10.73
CA PRO A 181 16.76 -20.99 10.23
C PRO A 181 18.19 -21.41 10.63
N MET A 182 19.09 -20.44 10.80
CA MET A 182 20.47 -20.67 11.26
C MET A 182 20.60 -21.23 12.69
N TYR A 183 19.50 -21.25 13.46
CA TYR A 183 19.43 -21.81 14.81
C TYR A 183 18.66 -23.16 14.88
N LYS A 184 18.10 -23.66 13.77
CA LYS A 184 17.17 -24.81 13.78
C LYS A 184 17.82 -26.21 13.66
N GLY A 185 19.14 -26.36 13.57
CA GLY A 185 19.75 -27.69 13.61
C GLY A 185 21.25 -27.74 13.27
N SER A 186 22.01 -28.39 14.17
CA SER A 186 23.44 -28.75 14.07
C SER A 186 24.39 -27.61 13.71
N GLY A 187 24.81 -26.84 14.72
CA GLY A 187 25.90 -25.87 14.65
C GLY A 187 25.47 -24.46 14.23
N GLU A 188 26.20 -23.46 14.73
CA GLU A 188 26.06 -22.07 14.31
C GLU A 188 26.36 -21.96 12.81
N LYS A 189 25.31 -21.90 11.97
CA LYS A 189 25.50 -21.52 10.57
C LYS A 189 25.83 -20.03 10.56
N LYS A 190 27.02 -19.68 10.06
CA LYS A 190 27.41 -18.29 9.83
C LYS A 190 26.38 -17.61 8.93
N PHE A 191 26.02 -16.37 9.26
CA PHE A 191 25.16 -15.55 8.43
C PHE A 191 25.77 -15.41 7.03
N ASP A 192 24.97 -15.69 5.99
CA ASP A 192 25.40 -15.53 4.61
C ASP A 192 25.40 -14.04 4.23
N MET A 193 26.60 -13.45 4.25
CA MET A 193 26.79 -12.05 3.90
C MET A 193 26.34 -11.73 2.47
N SER A 194 26.27 -12.70 1.55
CA SER A 194 25.82 -12.44 0.19
C SER A 194 24.35 -11.98 0.13
N LEU A 195 23.51 -12.45 1.07
CA LEU A 195 22.11 -12.03 1.21
C LEU A 195 22.01 -10.57 1.63
N TRP A 196 22.86 -10.15 2.59
CA TRP A 196 22.95 -8.75 2.98
C TRP A 196 23.42 -7.87 1.82
N HIS A 197 24.43 -8.30 1.07
CA HIS A 197 24.89 -7.54 -0.10
C HIS A 197 23.79 -7.40 -1.15
N ALA A 198 23.06 -8.47 -1.45
CA ALA A 198 21.90 -8.41 -2.34
C ALA A 198 20.83 -7.43 -1.84
N TYR A 199 20.54 -7.40 -0.53
CA TYR A 199 19.61 -6.45 0.05
C TYR A 199 20.06 -4.99 -0.14
N LYS A 200 21.35 -4.71 0.10
CA LYS A 200 21.92 -3.39 -0.16
C LYS A 200 21.84 -3.02 -1.64
N THR A 201 22.21 -3.93 -2.54
CA THR A 201 22.17 -3.69 -3.99
C THR A 201 20.75 -3.41 -4.47
N ALA A 202 19.75 -4.16 -4.00
CA ALA A 202 18.36 -3.88 -4.34
C ALA A 202 17.93 -2.49 -3.85
N ASN A 203 18.20 -2.14 -2.59
CA ASN A 203 17.88 -0.81 -2.04
C ASN A 203 18.59 0.33 -2.82
N ASP A 204 19.80 0.09 -3.32
CA ASP A 204 20.54 1.03 -4.16
C ASP A 204 19.88 1.25 -5.53
N LEU A 205 19.36 0.18 -6.16
CA LEU A 205 18.57 0.28 -7.40
C LEU A 205 17.27 1.08 -7.17
N PHE A 206 16.58 0.83 -6.07
CA PHE A 206 15.42 1.64 -5.68
C PHE A 206 15.80 3.11 -5.49
N ALA A 207 16.92 3.39 -4.83
CA ALA A 207 17.40 4.75 -4.61
C ALA A 207 17.71 5.46 -5.94
N GLN A 208 18.29 4.75 -6.91
CA GLN A 208 18.54 5.29 -8.24
C GLN A 208 17.24 5.72 -8.92
N VAL A 209 16.27 4.81 -9.01
CA VAL A 209 14.99 5.07 -9.68
C VAL A 209 14.21 6.21 -9.02
N VAL A 210 14.23 6.28 -7.68
CA VAL A 210 13.61 7.40 -6.94
C VAL A 210 14.28 8.72 -7.31
N MET A 211 15.61 8.77 -7.32
CA MET A 211 16.35 10.00 -7.62
C MET A 211 16.23 10.45 -9.08
N ASP A 212 15.99 9.53 -10.01
CA ASP A 212 15.81 9.85 -11.43
C ASP A 212 14.52 10.64 -11.71
N ILE A 213 13.51 10.53 -10.85
CA ILE A 213 12.21 11.21 -11.00
C ILE A 213 11.93 12.25 -9.92
N TYR A 214 12.75 12.30 -8.87
CA TYR A 214 12.57 13.19 -7.73
C TYR A 214 12.63 14.65 -8.14
N GLU A 215 11.65 15.44 -7.71
CA GLU A 215 11.57 16.89 -7.87
C GLU A 215 11.63 17.61 -6.52
N SER A 216 11.95 18.91 -6.53
CA SER A 216 11.87 19.71 -5.31
C SER A 216 10.44 19.65 -4.76
N ASP A 217 10.31 19.59 -3.44
CA ASP A 217 9.03 19.50 -2.72
C ASP A 217 8.29 18.15 -2.79
N ASP A 218 8.85 17.14 -3.47
CA ASP A 218 8.35 15.76 -3.38
C ASP A 218 8.51 15.17 -1.96
N TYR A 219 7.47 14.47 -1.50
CA TYR A 219 7.53 13.60 -0.33
C TYR A 219 7.82 12.16 -0.76
N ILE A 220 8.80 11.52 -0.12
CA ILE A 220 9.12 10.11 -0.37
C ILE A 220 8.59 9.27 0.79
N TRP A 221 7.61 8.42 0.50
CA TRP A 221 7.01 7.52 1.47
C TRP A 221 7.47 6.08 1.22
N VAL A 222 8.44 5.62 2.01
CA VAL A 222 9.01 4.27 1.91
C VAL A 222 8.21 3.29 2.78
N HIS A 223 7.84 2.14 2.21
CA HIS A 223 7.07 1.11 2.87
C HIS A 223 7.86 -0.17 3.14
N ASP A 224 7.66 -0.66 4.38
CA ASP A 224 7.92 -2.04 4.81
C ASP A 224 9.40 -2.45 4.95
N TYR A 225 9.62 -3.64 5.52
CA TYR A 225 10.95 -4.15 5.91
C TYR A 225 11.89 -4.42 4.72
N HIS A 226 11.36 -4.48 3.51
CA HIS A 226 12.12 -4.68 2.28
C HIS A 226 13.06 -3.50 1.95
N LEU A 227 12.71 -2.29 2.40
CA LEU A 227 13.37 -1.05 1.97
C LEU A 227 13.91 -0.22 3.13
N MET A 228 14.28 -0.84 4.24
CA MET A 228 14.73 -0.11 5.44
C MET A 228 16.04 0.64 5.25
N GLN A 229 16.85 0.27 4.26
CA GLN A 229 18.10 0.94 3.97
C GLN A 229 17.92 2.13 3.01
N LEU A 230 16.88 2.11 2.18
CA LEU A 230 16.58 3.12 1.17
C LEU A 230 16.63 4.57 1.70
N PRO A 231 16.02 4.92 2.86
CA PRO A 231 16.08 6.30 3.35
C PRO A 231 17.50 6.85 3.53
N ARG A 232 18.44 5.99 3.96
CA ARG A 232 19.85 6.38 4.12
C ARG A 232 20.51 6.61 2.77
N GLU A 233 20.28 5.72 1.80
CA GLU A 233 20.83 5.84 0.45
C GLU A 233 20.34 7.12 -0.24
N LEU A 234 19.05 7.44 -0.12
CA LEU A 234 18.46 8.67 -0.67
C LEU A 234 19.10 9.94 -0.10
N ARG A 235 19.33 9.99 1.22
CA ARG A 235 19.99 11.14 1.85
C ARG A 235 21.44 11.29 1.43
N SER A 236 22.14 10.18 1.25
CA SER A 236 23.57 10.18 0.88
C SER A 236 23.82 10.65 -0.56
N ARG A 237 22.78 10.67 -1.40
CA ARG A 237 22.82 11.12 -2.81
C ARG A 237 22.44 12.58 -3.01
N ARG A 238 22.03 13.28 -1.94
CA ARG A 238 21.66 14.71 -1.97
C ARG A 238 22.83 15.66 -1.67
N GLU A 239 23.95 15.12 -1.20
CA GLU A 239 25.19 15.87 -0.92
C GLU A 239 26.08 15.97 -2.17
#